data_AF-A0A8J3FP56-F1
#
_entry.id   AF-A0A8J3FP56-F1
#
_cell.length_a   1.000
_cell.length_b   1.000
_cell.length_c   1.000
_cell.angle_alpha   90.00
_cell.angle_beta   90.00
_cell.angle_gamma   90.00
#
_symmetry.space_group_name_H-M   'P 1'
#
loop_
_entity.id
_entity.type
_entity.pdbx_description
1 polymer ?
#
loop_
_entity_poly.entity_id
_entity_poly.type
_entity_poly.pdbx_seq_one_letter_code
_entity_poly.pdbx_strand_id
1 'polypeptide(L)'
;MAELSPAQRAADPSSETAGVPPAARPRVEPLDPPMVPFAVAGMAGFAVAGVVMLLAGARDSYLWTCLAGFLWGIPGLLTMLRHDANRRRRRALTHPSFTVDPD
;
A
#
# COMPACT_ATOMS: atom_id res chain seq x y z
N MET A 1 57.29 -30.95 19.37
CA MET A 1 56.09 -30.42 18.70
C MET A 1 55.15 -31.59 18.51
N ALA A 2 54.05 -31.65 19.26
CA ALA A 2 53.11 -32.77 19.25
C ALA A 2 52.22 -32.70 18.00
N GLU A 3 52.24 -33.74 17.18
CA GLU A 3 51.32 -33.88 16.05
C GLU A 3 49.91 -34.19 16.56
N LEU A 4 48.94 -33.38 16.13
CA LEU A 4 47.53 -33.62 16.39
C LEU A 4 47.04 -34.78 15.52
N SER A 5 46.44 -35.77 16.17
CA SER A 5 45.85 -36.96 15.55
C SER A 5 44.79 -36.58 14.49
N PRO A 6 44.73 -37.26 13.33
CA PRO A 6 43.76 -36.99 12.27
C PRO A 6 42.29 -37.17 12.70
N ALA A 7 42.05 -37.81 13.84
CA ALA A 7 40.73 -37.98 14.43
C ALA A 7 40.13 -36.69 15.03
N GLN A 8 40.93 -35.70 15.41
CA GLN A 8 40.42 -34.43 15.96
C GLN A 8 39.95 -33.44 14.87
N ARG A 9 40.22 -33.71 13.59
CA ARG A 9 39.74 -32.88 12.47
C ARG A 9 38.28 -33.20 12.09
N ALA A 10 37.72 -34.31 12.58
CA ALA A 10 36.40 -34.81 12.18
C ALA A 10 35.26 -34.51 13.17
N ALA A 11 35.53 -33.84 14.30
CA ALA A 11 34.52 -33.57 15.31
C ALA A 11 34.72 -32.19 15.93
N ASP A 12 34.59 -31.15 15.11
CA ASP A 12 34.26 -29.82 15.60
C ASP A 12 32.73 -29.66 15.51
N PRO A 13 31.97 -29.99 16.58
CA PRO A 13 30.51 -29.86 16.59
C PRO A 13 30.05 -28.41 16.42
N SER A 14 30.97 -27.44 16.46
CA SER A 14 30.75 -26.02 16.20
C SER A 14 30.49 -25.68 14.73
N SER A 15 30.83 -26.59 13.81
CA SER A 15 30.75 -26.36 12.37
C SER A 15 29.38 -26.73 11.77
N GLU A 16 28.56 -27.50 12.48
CA GLU A 16 27.25 -27.98 12.00
C GLU A 16 26.08 -27.00 12.24
N THR A 17 26.37 -25.78 12.70
CA THR A 17 25.36 -24.69 12.79
C THR A 17 25.67 -23.50 11.88
N ALA A 18 26.75 -23.54 11.12
CA ALA A 18 27.16 -22.47 10.22
C ALA A 18 26.66 -22.73 8.77
N GLY A 19 25.35 -22.86 8.59
CA GLY A 19 24.82 -23.20 7.26
C GLY A 19 23.36 -22.89 6.98
N VAL A 20 22.62 -22.27 7.91
CA VAL A 20 21.28 -21.77 7.59
C VAL A 20 21.42 -20.28 7.25
N PRO A 21 21.35 -19.86 5.98
CA PRO A 21 21.25 -18.43 5.68
C PRO A 21 20.04 -17.90 6.44
N PRO A 22 20.14 -16.76 7.15
CA PRO A 22 19.02 -16.23 7.90
C PRO A 22 17.83 -16.13 6.94
N ALA A 23 16.74 -16.83 7.26
CA ALA A 23 15.54 -16.85 6.45
C ALA A 23 15.20 -15.40 6.08
N ALA A 24 15.33 -15.06 4.79
CA ALA A 24 15.08 -13.72 4.30
C ALA A 24 13.70 -13.31 4.80
N ARG A 25 13.63 -12.22 5.59
CA ARG A 25 12.35 -11.76 6.16
C ARG A 25 11.33 -11.71 5.02
N PRO A 26 10.13 -12.29 5.20
CA PRO A 26 9.08 -12.21 4.18
C PRO A 26 8.94 -10.75 3.78
N ARG A 27 9.17 -10.44 2.51
CA ARG A 27 9.04 -9.08 2.02
C ARG A 27 7.58 -8.69 2.20
N VAL A 28 7.32 -7.78 3.14
CA VAL A 28 5.98 -7.26 3.36
C VAL A 28 5.60 -6.48 2.11
N GLU A 29 4.67 -7.00 1.33
CA GLU A 29 4.11 -6.27 0.20
C GLU A 29 3.47 -4.99 0.76
N PRO A 30 3.87 -3.80 0.30
CA PRO A 30 3.32 -2.55 0.81
C PRO A 30 1.80 -2.57 0.74
N LEU A 31 1.15 -2.21 1.85
CA LEU A 31 -0.29 -2.03 1.85
C LEU A 31 -0.61 -0.87 0.91
N ASP A 32 -1.27 -1.22 -0.16
CA ASP A 32 -1.57 -0.31 -1.24
C ASP A 32 -3.10 -0.33 -1.35
N PRO A 33 -3.82 0.52 -0.60
CA PRO A 33 -5.28 0.59 -0.62
C PRO A 33 -5.75 1.42 -1.82
N PRO A 34 -6.95 1.16 -2.40
CA PRO A 34 -7.47 2.00 -3.48
C PRO A 34 -7.58 3.44 -2.98
N MET A 35 -6.91 4.39 -3.66
CA MET A 35 -6.81 5.77 -3.18
C MET A 35 -8.02 6.61 -3.59
N VAL A 36 -8.62 6.33 -4.74
CA VAL A 36 -9.79 7.06 -5.27
C VAL A 36 -10.95 7.22 -4.28
N PRO A 37 -11.35 6.21 -3.48
CA PRO A 37 -12.41 6.36 -2.48
C PRO A 37 -12.15 7.48 -1.47
N PHE A 38 -10.89 7.74 -1.08
CA PHE A 38 -10.56 8.80 -0.14
C PHE A 38 -10.78 10.19 -0.74
N ALA A 39 -10.37 10.41 -1.99
CA ALA A 39 -10.66 11.66 -2.69
C ALA A 39 -12.17 11.90 -2.84
N VAL A 40 -12.91 10.87 -3.24
CA VAL A 40 -14.38 10.97 -3.39
C VAL A 40 -15.05 11.28 -2.05
N ALA A 41 -14.63 10.63 -0.96
CA ALA A 41 -15.18 10.89 0.37
C ALA A 41 -14.96 12.34 0.82
N GLY A 42 -13.75 12.89 0.61
CA GLY A 42 -13.47 14.29 0.93
C GLY A 42 -14.32 15.27 0.11
N MET A 43 -14.41 15.06 -1.20
CA MET A 43 -15.25 15.88 -2.08
C MET A 43 -16.74 15.79 -1.69
N ALA A 44 -17.24 14.58 -1.45
CA ALA A 44 -18.62 14.36 -1.01
C ALA A 44 -18.90 15.05 0.34
N GLY A 45 -17.96 15.02 1.28
CA GLY A 45 -18.06 15.71 2.55
C GLY A 45 -18.27 17.23 2.38
N PHE A 46 -17.49 17.87 1.49
CA PHE A 46 -17.68 19.28 1.17
C PHE A 46 -18.99 19.57 0.46
N ALA A 47 -19.42 18.71 -0.47
CA ALA A 47 -20.71 18.87 -1.15
C ALA A 47 -21.88 18.79 -0.15
N VAL A 48 -21.87 17.79 0.72
CA VAL A 48 -22.90 17.62 1.76
C VAL A 48 -22.88 18.80 2.75
N ALA A 49 -21.70 19.21 3.21
CA ALA A 49 -21.58 20.38 4.09
C ALA A 49 -22.12 21.66 3.42
N GLY A 50 -21.84 21.86 2.13
CA GLY A 50 -22.38 22.97 1.34
C GLY A 50 -23.91 22.97 1.27
N VAL A 51 -24.51 21.79 1.04
CA VAL A 51 -25.98 21.64 1.06
C VAL A 51 -26.55 21.97 2.44
N VAL A 52 -25.94 21.46 3.52
CA VAL A 52 -26.37 21.77 4.89
C VAL A 52 -26.29 23.28 5.17
N MET A 53 -25.18 23.93 4.79
CA MET A 53 -24.98 25.37 4.95
C MET A 53 -26.02 26.18 4.16
N LEU A 54 -26.37 25.74 2.95
CA LEU A 54 -27.38 26.39 2.11
C LEU A 54 -28.77 26.33 2.76
N LEU A 55 -29.15 25.16 3.28
CA LEU A 55 -30.44 24.96 3.96
C LEU A 55 -30.51 25.71 5.30
N ALA A 56 -29.37 25.87 5.97
CA ALA A 56 -29.27 26.61 7.23
C ALA A 56 -29.23 28.14 7.04
N GLY A 57 -29.22 28.65 5.80
CA GLY A 57 -29.10 30.09 5.53
C GLY A 57 -27.78 30.68 6.05
N ALA A 58 -26.70 29.89 6.01
CA ALA A 58 -25.41 30.31 6.53
C ALA A 58 -24.76 31.39 5.65
N ARG A 59 -23.75 32.08 6.20
CA ARG A 59 -22.98 33.12 5.48
C ARG A 59 -22.35 32.57 4.20
N ASP A 60 -22.39 33.36 3.13
CA ASP A 60 -21.83 33.02 1.81
C ASP A 60 -20.37 32.55 1.85
N SER A 61 -19.57 33.08 2.77
CA SER A 61 -18.16 32.66 2.95
C SER A 61 -18.01 31.17 3.22
N TYR A 62 -18.97 30.56 3.94
CA TYR A 62 -18.94 29.12 4.21
C TYR A 62 -19.32 28.31 2.96
N LEU A 63 -20.27 28.80 2.15
CA LEU A 63 -20.61 28.18 0.86
C LEU A 63 -19.44 28.23 -0.11
N TRP A 64 -18.76 29.37 -0.21
CA TRP A 64 -17.55 29.51 -1.01
C TRP A 64 -16.43 28.58 -0.54
N THR A 65 -16.29 28.38 0.77
CA THR A 65 -15.33 27.42 1.32
C THR A 65 -15.67 25.99 0.90
N CYS A 66 -16.95 25.60 1.00
CA CYS A 66 -17.39 24.26 0.58
C CYS A 66 -17.21 24.04 -0.92
N LEU A 67 -17.55 25.04 -1.73
CA LEU A 67 -17.37 25.00 -3.17
C LEU A 67 -15.89 24.93 -3.54
N ALA A 68 -15.04 25.73 -2.91
CA ALA A 68 -13.60 25.69 -3.11
C ALA A 68 -13.03 24.30 -2.75
N GLY A 69 -13.41 23.73 -1.62
CA GLY A 69 -13.00 22.38 -1.21
C GLY A 69 -13.43 21.30 -2.21
N PHE A 70 -14.66 21.38 -2.71
CA PHE A 70 -15.16 20.46 -3.73
C PHE A 70 -14.38 20.59 -5.06
N LEU A 71 -14.22 21.82 -5.57
CA LEU A 71 -13.53 22.06 -6.85
C LEU A 71 -12.04 21.74 -6.77
N TRP A 72 -11.38 22.08 -5.66
CA TRP A 72 -9.96 21.78 -5.44
C TRP A 72 -9.70 20.28 -5.20
N GLY A 73 -10.75 19.50 -4.92
CA GLY A 73 -10.68 18.05 -4.89
C GLY A 73 -10.45 17.42 -6.27
N ILE A 74 -10.82 18.09 -7.37
CA ILE A 74 -10.71 17.54 -8.74
C ILE A 74 -9.25 17.23 -9.12
N PRO A 75 -8.26 18.14 -8.94
CA PRO A 75 -6.85 17.81 -9.12
C PRO A 75 -6.40 16.59 -8.32
N GLY A 76 -6.79 16.49 -7.04
CA GLY A 76 -6.45 15.34 -6.19
C GLY A 76 -7.08 14.02 -6.65
N LEU A 77 -8.33 14.07 -7.11
CA LEU A 77 -9.00 12.90 -7.68
C LEU A 77 -8.32 12.43 -8.96
N LEU A 78 -7.92 13.35 -9.85
CA LEU A 78 -7.21 13.03 -11.09
C LEU A 78 -5.87 12.34 -10.81
N THR A 79 -5.10 12.83 -9.82
CA THR A 79 -3.83 12.19 -9.46
C THR A 79 -4.06 10.79 -8.86
N MET A 80 -5.07 10.62 -8.02
CA MET A 80 -5.42 9.30 -7.46
C MET A 80 -5.92 8.32 -8.50
N LEU A 81 -6.72 8.76 -9.49
CA LEU A 81 -7.14 7.92 -10.62
C LEU A 81 -5.94 7.43 -11.43
N ARG A 82 -5.00 8.32 -11.74
CA ARG A 82 -3.77 7.94 -12.46
C ARG A 82 -2.90 7.00 -11.62
N HIS A 83 -2.80 7.25 -10.32
CA HIS A 83 -2.06 6.41 -9.39
C HIS A 83 -2.65 5.00 -9.32
N ASP A 84 -3.96 4.88 -9.08
CA ASP A 84 -4.68 3.60 -9.02
C ASP A 84 -4.63 2.86 -10.36
N ALA A 85 -4.65 3.57 -11.50
CA ALA A 85 -4.50 2.95 -12.82
C ALA A 85 -3.10 2.37 -13.03
N ASN A 86 -2.04 3.11 -12.68
CA ASN A 86 -0.67 2.63 -12.77
C ASN A 86 -0.42 1.46 -11.82
N ARG A 87 -0.98 1.54 -10.61
CA ARG A 87 -0.99 0.44 -9.64
C ARG A 87 -1.62 -0.82 -10.22
N ARG A 88 -2.83 -0.73 -10.78
CA ARG A 88 -3.53 -1.88 -11.40
C ARG A 88 -2.70 -2.52 -12.51
N ARG A 89 -2.05 -1.70 -13.35
CA ARG A 89 -1.15 -2.17 -14.41
C ARG A 89 0.04 -2.95 -13.86
N ARG A 90 0.69 -2.46 -12.80
CA ARG A 90 1.83 -3.16 -12.17
C ARG A 90 1.41 -4.51 -11.59
N ARG A 91 0.26 -4.59 -10.92
CA ARG A 91 -0.25 -5.86 -10.37
C ARG A 91 -0.53 -6.91 -11.43
N ALA A 92 -1.08 -6.51 -12.58
CA ALA A 92 -1.32 -7.42 -13.70
C ALA A 92 -0.03 -8.02 -14.28
N LEU A 93 1.11 -7.32 -14.18
CA LEU A 93 2.40 -7.79 -14.67
C LEU A 93 3.14 -8.68 -13.65
N THR A 94 2.91 -8.49 -12.35
CA THR A 94 3.63 -9.22 -11.28
C THR A 94 2.89 -10.47 -10.80
N HIS A 95 1.56 -10.53 -10.94
CA HIS A 95 0.75 -11.68 -10.53
C HIS A 95 -0.06 -12.22 -11.71
N PRO A 96 0.45 -13.20 -12.47
CA PRO A 96 -0.39 -13.96 -13.39
C PRO A 96 -1.48 -14.66 -12.56
N SER A 97 -2.74 -14.47 -12.95
CA SER A 97 -3.88 -15.12 -12.31
C SER A 97 -3.78 -16.62 -12.52
N PHE A 98 -3.45 -17.34 -11.46
CA PHE A 98 -3.57 -18.79 -11.40
C PHE A 98 -5.05 -19.12 -11.29
N THR A 99 -5.60 -19.68 -12.36
CA THR A 99 -6.94 -20.30 -12.36
C THR A 99 -6.74 -21.77 -12.07
N VAL A 100 -7.32 -22.28 -10.99
CA VAL A 100 -7.47 -23.73 -10.78
C VAL A 100 -8.71 -24.13 -11.55
N ASP A 101 -8.54 -24.92 -12.61
CA ASP A 101 -9.68 -25.64 -13.17
C ASP A 101 -10.08 -26.74 -12.16
N PRO A 102 -11.35 -26.79 -11.72
CA PRO A 102 -11.85 -27.91 -10.96
C PRO A 102 -12.08 -29.10 -11.91
N ASP A 103 -11.39 -30.21 -11.67
CA ASP A 103 -11.62 -31.53 -12.30
C ASP A 103 -13.04 -32.07 -12.04
#